data_AF-A0A7Y5PUW1-F1
#
_entry.id   AF-A0A7Y5PUW1-F1
#
_cell.length_a   1.000
_cell.length_b   1.000
_cell.length_c   1.000
_cell.angle_alpha   90.00
_cell.angle_beta   90.00
_cell.angle_gamma   90.00
#
_symmetry.space_group_name_H-M   'P 1'
#
loop_
_entity.id
_entity.type
_entity.pdbx_description
1 polymer ?
#
loop_
_entity_poly.entity_id
_entity_poly.type
_entity_poly.pdbx_seq_one_letter_code
_entity_poly.pdbx_strand_id
1 'polypeptide(L)' 'IGSAARDVAALAVHGWRVVRVRPVDLFPQTPHVETVLTLERVS' A
#
# COMPACT_ATOMS: atom_id res chain seq x y z
N ILE A 1 8.89 1.00 -3.18
CA ILE A 1 7.41 0.84 -3.25
C ILE A 1 6.88 0.13 -4.51
N GLY A 2 7.72 -0.55 -5.31
CA GLY A 2 7.29 -1.08 -6.62
C GLY A 2 6.31 -2.26 -6.58
N SER A 3 6.38 -3.15 -5.59
CA SER A 3 5.46 -4.29 -5.45
C SER A 3 4.09 -3.86 -4.96
N ALA A 4 4.03 -3.16 -3.83
CA ALA A 4 2.77 -2.76 -3.20
C ALA A 4 1.84 -1.95 -4.14
N ALA A 5 2.41 -1.07 -4.97
CA ALA A 5 1.63 -0.32 -5.97
C ALA A 5 1.04 -1.24 -7.06
N ARG A 6 1.80 -2.22 -7.54
CA ARG A 6 1.33 -3.23 -8.51
C ARG A 6 0.22 -4.09 -7.89
N ASP A 7 0.41 -4.54 -6.66
CA ASP A 7 -0.51 -5.44 -5.99
C ASP A 7 -1.86 -4.75 -5.73
N VAL A 8 -1.81 -3.48 -5.28
CA VAL A 8 -3.03 -2.67 -5.13
C VAL A 8 -3.72 -2.42 -6.46
N ALA A 9 -2.99 -2.21 -7.55
CA ALA A 9 -3.61 -2.05 -8.86
C ALA A 9 -4.40 -3.31 -9.28
N ALA A 10 -3.87 -4.51 -8.97
CA ALA A 10 -4.61 -5.76 -9.18
C ALA A 10 -5.86 -5.85 -8.28
N LEU A 11 -5.75 -5.47 -7.00
CA LEU A 11 -6.89 -5.44 -6.07
C LEU A 11 -7.96 -4.43 -6.49
N ALA A 12 -7.57 -3.31 -7.12
CA ALA A 12 -8.48 -2.31 -7.64
C ALA A 12 -9.41 -2.85 -8.73
N VAL A 13 -8.91 -3.73 -9.60
CA VAL A 13 -9.74 -4.44 -10.60
C VAL A 13 -10.80 -5.32 -9.92
N HIS A 14 -10.53 -5.81 -8.72
CA HIS A 14 -11.46 -6.63 -7.93
C HIS A 14 -12.32 -5.82 -6.95
N GLY A 15 -12.44 -4.50 -7.15
CA GLY A 15 -13.33 -3.64 -6.39
C GLY A 15 -12.79 -3.26 -5.02
N TRP A 16 -11.48 -3.20 -4.83
CA TRP A 16 -10.88 -2.63 -3.61
C TRP A 16 -10.29 -1.25 -3.88
N ARG A 17 -10.41 -0.35 -2.91
CA ARG A 17 -9.84 1.00 -2.99
C ARG A 17 -8.92 1.23 -1.80
N VAL A 18 -7.71 1.73 -2.05
CA VAL A 18 -6.86 2.25 -0.98
C VAL A 18 -7.46 3.54 -0.44
N VAL A 19 -7.75 3.57 0.85
CA VAL A 19 -8.31 4.74 1.54
C VAL A 19 -7.30 5.43 2.44
N ARG A 20 -6.18 4.77 2.74
CA ARG A 20 -5.09 5.35 3.52
C ARG A 20 -3.75 4.70 3.21
N VAL A 21 -2.70 5.52 3.18
CA VAL A 21 -1.30 5.10 3.11
C VAL A 21 -0.57 5.67 4.32
N ARG A 22 0.18 4.83 5.04
CA ARG A 22 1.01 5.26 6.17
C ARG A 22 2.43 4.74 5.97
N PRO A 23 3.42 5.60 5.66
CA PRO A 23 4.81 5.20 5.71
C PRO A 23 5.23 4.92 7.16
N VAL A 24 6.06 3.91 7.35
CA VAL A 24 6.65 3.53 8.64
C VAL A 24 8.15 3.37 8.43
N ASP A 25 8.93 4.14 9.19
CA ASP A 25 10.39 3.97 9.20
C ASP A 25 10.75 2.84 10.18
N LEU A 26 10.69 1.61 9.68
CA LEU A 26 11.05 0.42 10.46
C LEU A 26 12.57 0.21 10.50
N PHE A 27 13.31 0.81 9.56
CA PHE A 27 14.75 0.64 9.41
C PHE A 27 15.43 2.00 9.23
N PRO A 28 15.58 2.78 10.33
CA PRO A 28 16.17 4.10 10.27
C PRO A 28 17.55 4.08 9.64
N GLN A 29 17.88 5.14 8.88
CA GLN A 29 19.17 5.32 8.21
C GLN A 29 19.46 4.28 7.11
N THR A 30 18.46 3.54 6.67
CA THR A 30 18.53 2.68 5.48
C THR A 30 17.64 3.26 4.38
N PRO A 31 17.82 2.88 3.10
CA PRO A 31 16.93 3.32 2.03
C PRO A 31 15.57 2.59 2.01
N HIS A 32 15.30 1.71 2.98
CA HIS A 32 14.10 0.88 2.97
C HIS A 32 12.89 1.72 3.38
N VAL A 33 11.75 1.48 2.74
CA VAL A 33 10.49 2.19 3.03
C VAL A 33 9.40 1.16 3.20
N GLU A 34 8.90 1.06 4.42
CA GLU A 34 7.75 0.24 4.74
C GLU A 34 6.48 1.08 4.72
N THR A 35 5.38 0.48 4.27
CA THR A 35 4.09 1.17 4.17
C THR A 35 2.95 0.27 4.60
N VAL A 36 2.04 0.82 5.39
CA VAL A 36 0.75 0.21 5.70
C VAL A 36 -0.32 0.83 4.80
N LEU A 37 -1.02 0.00 4.06
CA LEU A 37 -2.14 0.39 3.19
C LEU A 37 -3.44 -0.10 3.82
N THR A 38 -4.42 0.79 3.94
CA THR A 38 -5.79 0.42 4.31
C THR A 38 -6.64 0.39 3.06
N LEU A 39 -7.33 -0.73 2.81
CA LEU A 39 -8.23 -0.92 1.68
C LEU A 39 -9.66 -1.12 2.17
N GLU A 40 -10.60 -0.59 1.40
CA GLU A 40 -12.03 -0.81 1.59
C GLU A 40 -12.62 -1.39 0.30
N ARG A 41 -13.62 -2.26 0.43
CA ARG A 41 -14.33 -2.80 -0.72
C ARG A 41 -15.30 -1.73 -1.24
N VAL A 42 -15.23 -1.47 -2.53
CA VAL A 42 -16.17 -0.60 -3.24
C VAL A 42 -17.47 -1.39 -3.37
N SER A 43 -18.54 -0.87 -2.75
CA SER A 43 -19.91 -1.39 -2.83
C SER A 43 -20.51 -1.22 -4.21
#